data_AF-A0A0P0Z5S8-F1
#
_entry.id   AF-A0A0P0Z5S8-F1
#
_cell.length_a   1.000
_cell.length_b   1.000
_cell.length_c   1.000
_cell.angle_alpha   90.00
_cell.angle_beta   90.00
_cell.angle_gamma   90.00
#
_symmetry.space_group_name_H-M   'P 1'
#
loop_
_entity.id
_entity.type
_entity.pdbx_description
1 polymer ?
#
loop_
_entity_poly.entity_id
_entity_poly.type
_entity_poly.pdbx_seq_one_letter_code
_entity_poly.pdbx_strand_id
1 'polypeptide(L)'
;MSLLIEDAETVATIRRLADRDGRTPEDVVRQAVKAAAVVAADHAPIPLRQRFQAIGDEWAKVEKTGEKADKAFFDSLGGDL
;
A
#
# COMPACT_ATOMS: atom_id res chain seq x y z
N MET A 1 2.65 -26.54 -4.61
CA MET A 1 4.09 -26.39 -4.92
C MET A 1 4.82 -26.27 -3.59
N SER A 2 5.87 -27.06 -3.34
CA SER A 2 6.67 -26.98 -2.11
C SER A 2 7.91 -26.11 -2.34
N LEU A 3 8.33 -25.40 -1.31
CA LEU A 3 9.54 -24.57 -1.33
C LEU A 3 10.61 -25.33 -0.54
N LEU A 4 11.75 -25.60 -1.17
CA LEU A 4 12.90 -26.25 -0.54
C LEU A 4 13.94 -25.19 -0.19
N ILE A 5 14.39 -25.19 1.06
CA ILE A 5 15.49 -24.35 1.55
C ILE A 5 16.65 -25.29 1.89
N GLU A 6 17.74 -25.17 1.14
CA GLU A 6 18.94 -26.03 1.32
C GLU A 6 19.97 -25.41 2.28
N ASP A 7 19.83 -24.13 2.59
CA ASP A 7 20.75 -23.42 3.49
C ASP A 7 20.59 -23.89 4.95
N ALA A 8 21.67 -24.47 5.48
CA ALA A 8 21.67 -25.10 6.79
C ALA A 8 21.44 -24.10 7.94
N GLU A 9 21.97 -22.88 7.82
CA GLU A 9 21.82 -21.84 8.84
C GLU A 9 20.36 -21.34 8.91
N THR A 10 19.75 -21.11 7.75
CA THR A 10 18.33 -20.73 7.64
C THR A 10 17.43 -21.83 8.22
N VAL A 11 17.69 -23.10 7.88
CA VAL A 11 16.92 -24.24 8.42
C VAL A 11 17.04 -24.32 9.95
N ALA A 12 18.25 -24.16 10.49
CA ALA A 12 18.46 -24.16 11.94
C ALA A 12 17.71 -23.01 12.62
N THR A 13 17.71 -21.83 12.01
CA THR A 13 17.01 -20.64 12.51
C THR A 13 15.50 -20.84 12.51
N ILE A 14 14.93 -21.35 11.41
CA ILE A 14 13.48 -21.64 11.31
C ILE A 14 13.07 -22.65 12.38
N ARG A 15 13.85 -23.72 12.56
CA ARG A 15 13.55 -24.76 13.57
C ARG A 15 13.58 -24.19 14.99
N ARG A 16 14.62 -23.45 15.34
CA ARG A 16 14.71 -22.80 16.66
C ARG A 16 13.53 -21.86 16.92
N LEU A 17 13.08 -21.13 15.88
CA LEU A 17 11.95 -20.22 15.98
C LEU A 17 10.61 -20.98 16.15
N ALA A 18 10.45 -22.08 15.44
CA ALA A 18 9.32 -23.00 15.55
C ALA A 18 9.22 -23.62 16.95
N ASP A 19 10.35 -24.09 17.50
CA ASP A 19 10.43 -24.66 18.84
C ASP A 19 10.07 -23.62 19.91
N ARG A 20 10.59 -22.38 19.77
CA ARG A 20 10.28 -21.28 20.70
C ARG A 20 8.80 -20.92 20.71
N ASP A 21 8.17 -20.90 19.54
CA ASP A 21 6.79 -20.42 19.38
C ASP A 21 5.75 -21.55 19.48
N GLY A 22 6.19 -22.80 19.63
CA GLY A 22 5.32 -23.99 19.68
C GLY A 22 4.55 -24.22 18.37
N ARG A 23 5.16 -23.90 17.23
CA ARG A 23 4.52 -23.95 15.90
C ARG A 23 5.29 -24.86 14.97
N THR A 24 4.69 -25.20 13.83
CA THR A 24 5.43 -25.91 12.78
C THR A 24 6.41 -24.96 12.06
N PRO A 25 7.54 -25.47 11.53
CA PRO A 25 8.44 -24.68 10.68
C PRO A 25 7.74 -23.97 9.53
N GLU A 26 6.76 -24.63 8.90
CA GLU A 26 5.96 -24.06 7.81
C GLU A 26 5.10 -22.88 8.28
N ASP A 27 4.47 -22.98 9.45
CA ASP A 27 3.65 -21.89 10.00
C ASP A 27 4.49 -20.66 10.34
N VAL A 28 5.68 -20.88 10.89
CA VAL A 28 6.64 -19.80 11.18
C VAL A 28 7.07 -19.09 9.91
N VAL A 29 7.48 -19.85 8.88
CA VAL A 29 7.86 -19.26 7.57
C VAL A 29 6.68 -18.51 6.96
N ARG A 30 5.47 -19.10 6.99
CA ARG A 30 4.25 -18.47 6.47
C ARG A 30 3.98 -17.14 7.16
N GLN A 31 4.10 -17.09 8.49
CA GLN A 31 3.86 -15.88 9.25
C GLN A 31 4.93 -14.82 8.98
N ALA A 32 6.21 -15.20 8.95
CA ALA A 32 7.31 -14.29 8.66
C ALA A 32 7.19 -13.65 7.27
N VAL A 33 6.88 -14.47 6.25
CA VAL A 33 6.68 -14.00 4.87
C VAL A 33 5.46 -13.08 4.77
N LYS A 34 4.35 -13.41 5.45
CA LYS A 34 3.17 -12.53 5.50
C LYS A 34 3.49 -11.17 6.12
N ALA A 35 4.20 -11.15 7.24
CA ALA A 35 4.59 -9.91 7.88
C ALA A 35 5.50 -9.07 6.98
N ALA A 36 6.50 -9.69 6.34
CA ALA A 36 7.38 -9.02 5.39
C ALA A 36 6.61 -8.45 4.18
N ALA A 37 5.62 -9.17 3.66
CA ALA A 37 4.79 -8.71 2.55
C ALA A 37 3.93 -7.49 2.92
N VAL A 38 3.40 -7.44 4.14
CA VAL A 38 2.65 -6.26 4.64
C VAL A 38 3.56 -5.04 4.72
N VAL A 39 4.73 -5.18 5.35
CA VAL A 39 5.72 -4.09 5.44
C VAL A 39 6.14 -3.61 4.04
N ALA A 40 6.36 -4.54 3.10
CA ALA A 40 6.69 -4.18 1.72
C ALA A 40 5.56 -3.44 1.01
N ALA A 41 4.29 -3.77 1.29
CA ALA A 41 3.13 -3.08 0.74
C ALA A 41 2.97 -1.67 1.35
N ASP A 42 3.18 -1.51 2.66
CA ASP A 42 3.10 -0.21 3.36
C ASP A 42 4.18 0.77 2.88
N HIS A 43 5.33 0.25 2.44
CA HIS A 43 6.42 1.05 1.85
C HIS A 43 6.36 1.12 0.32
N ALA A 44 5.38 0.50 -0.33
CA ALA A 44 5.21 0.64 -1.76
C ALA A 44 4.75 2.08 -2.08
N PRO A 45 5.39 2.77 -3.05
CA PRO A 45 4.93 4.09 -3.45
C PRO A 45 3.50 3.98 -3.99
N ILE A 46 2.55 4.57 -3.26
CA ILE A 46 1.15 4.61 -3.66
C ILE A 46 1.08 5.25 -5.06
N PRO A 47 0.53 4.56 -6.07
CA PRO A 47 0.40 5.11 -7.41
C PRO A 47 -0.29 6.47 -7.38
N LEU A 48 0.20 7.43 -8.18
CA LEU A 48 -0.29 8.81 -8.18
C LEU A 48 -1.83 8.88 -8.29
N ARG A 49 -2.42 8.02 -9.13
CA ARG A 49 -3.88 7.90 -9.28
C ARG A 49 -4.59 7.57 -7.97
N GLN A 50 -4.07 6.62 -7.19
CA GLN A 50 -4.67 6.24 -5.90
C GLN A 50 -4.49 7.34 -4.85
N ARG A 51 -3.38 8.08 -4.90
CA ARG A 51 -3.16 9.25 -4.00
C ARG A 51 -4.22 10.33 -4.19
N PHE A 52 -4.60 10.60 -5.45
CA PHE A 52 -5.63 11.59 -5.76
C PHE A 52 -7.05 11.07 -5.58
N GLN A 53 -7.25 9.75 -5.51
CA GLN A 53 -8.57 9.16 -5.37
C GLN A 53 -9.23 9.58 -4.05
N ALA A 54 -8.49 9.58 -2.94
CA ALA A 54 -9.01 10.08 -1.66
C ALA A 54 -9.45 11.55 -1.71
N ILE A 55 -8.71 12.40 -2.42
CA ILE A 55 -9.07 13.81 -2.60
C ILE A 55 -10.31 13.93 -3.48
N GLY A 56 -10.39 13.15 -4.55
CA GLY A 56 -11.55 13.10 -5.44
C GLY A 56 -12.81 12.62 -4.73
N ASP A 57 -12.69 11.60 -3.88
CA ASP A 57 -13.80 11.04 -3.10
C ASP A 57 -14.30 12.04 -2.05
N GLU A 58 -13.42 12.80 -1.41
CA GLU A 58 -13.82 13.91 -0.52
C GLU A 58 -14.51 15.05 -1.27
N TRP A 59 -13.97 15.44 -2.43
CA TRP A 59 -14.60 16.46 -3.27
C TRP A 59 -15.97 16.03 -3.81
N ALA A 60 -16.15 14.75 -4.13
CA ALA A 60 -17.41 14.21 -4.62
C ALA A 60 -18.55 14.27 -3.60
N LYS A 61 -18.23 14.38 -2.30
CA LYS A 61 -19.22 14.57 -1.22
C LYS A 61 -19.77 15.99 -1.18
N VAL A 62 -19.07 16.96 -1.78
CA VAL A 62 -19.50 18.36 -1.80
C VAL A 62 -20.63 18.51 -2.83
N GLU A 63 -21.75 19.07 -2.39
CA GLU A 63 -22.90 19.32 -3.26
C GLU A 63 -22.53 20.35 -4.33
N LYS A 64 -22.89 20.08 -5.58
CA LYS A 64 -22.59 20.99 -6.69
C LYS A 64 -23.44 22.25 -6.52
N THR A 65 -22.79 23.40 -6.48
CA THR A 65 -23.45 24.71 -6.37
C THR A 65 -24.37 25.02 -7.55
N GLY A 66 -24.21 24.34 -8.68
CA GLY A 66 -24.97 24.59 -9.91
C GLY A 66 -24.55 25.86 -10.65
N GLU A 67 -23.63 26.64 -10.07
CA GLU A 67 -23.07 27.84 -10.66
C GLU A 67 -22.11 27.46 -11.78
N LYS A 68 -22.28 28.10 -12.95
CA LYS A 68 -21.25 28.03 -13.99
C LYS A 68 -20.13 28.96 -13.58
N ALA A 69 -18.90 28.44 -13.56
CA ALA A 69 -17.71 29.25 -13.38
C ALA A 69 -17.77 30.46 -14.32
N ASP A 70 -17.68 31.65 -13.74
CA ASP A 70 -17.66 32.89 -14.51
C ASP A 70 -16.35 32.93 -15.29
N LYS A 71 -16.42 32.60 -16.57
CA LYS A 71 -15.26 32.60 -17.46
C LYS A 71 -14.60 33.97 -17.52
N ALA A 72 -15.36 35.06 -17.43
CA ALA A 72 -14.81 36.41 -17.48
C ALA A 72 -13.96 36.75 -16.24
N PHE A 73 -14.32 36.20 -15.07
CA PHE A 73 -13.51 36.32 -13.86
C PHE A 73 -12.12 35.68 -14.03
N PHE A 74 -12.06 34.46 -14.59
CA PHE A 74 -10.78 33.76 -14.81
C PHE A 74 -9.97 34.36 -15.97
N ASP A 75 -10.62 34.82 -17.03
CA ASP A 75 -9.97 35.53 -18.13
C ASP A 75 -9.29 36.82 -17.62
N SER A 76 -9.90 37.53 -16.65
CA SER A 76 -9.29 38.73 -16.03
C SER A 76 -8.07 38.45 -15.15
N LEU A 77 -7.97 37.24 -14.58
CA LEU A 77 -6.84 36.79 -13.76
C LEU A 77 -5.71 36.18 -14.61
N GLY A 78 -6.03 35.71 -15.82
CA GLY A 78 -5.11 35.04 -16.73
C GLY A 78 -4.22 35.99 -17.53
N GLY A 79 -4.59 37.27 -17.64
CA GLY A 79 -3.83 38.32 -18.32
C GLY A 79 -3.26 37.87 -19.67
N ASP A 80 -4.06 37.99 -20.75
CA ASP A 80 -3.69 37.77 -22.16
C ASP A 80 -2.38 37.00 -22.39
N LEU A 81 -2.47 35.67 -22.37
CA LEU A 81 -1.47 34.79 -22.98
C LEU A 81 -1.67 34.72 -24.49
#